data_AF-A0AAW8EUW0-F1
#
_entry.id   AF-A0AAW8EUW0-F1
#
_cell.length_a   1.000
_cell.length_b   1.000
_cell.length_c   1.000
_cell.angle_alpha   90.00
_cell.angle_beta   90.00
_cell.angle_gamma   90.00
#
_symmetry.space_group_name_H-M   'P 1'
#
loop_
_entity.id
_entity.type
_entity.pdbx_description
1 polymer ?
#
loop_
_entity_poly.entity_id
_entity_poly.type
_entity_poly.pdbx_seq_one_letter_code
_entity_poly.pdbx_strand_id
1 'polypeptide(L)'
;MFMFMFIEPLPRSSVLHNEVVTADVNWLLTSVAQGSAAMIAIVGGLLVSRYVGLHTEQEAAGRRVVELDARAKDAEQRIASAQDELAEFEADVVLHDTRVLEALLGGPISVDEALARAGLAREGFDQTIFAGRITVVAAELSKAVRSMRGLIGEADSYPRWATFWAEHLELPVADAFVWEWAYETTCTSIVTRRTEAADTYARQVLLPKLLERQQIMATVRPNADVIHHGRLREQLHTATADSAALRAEASLARETLDASRQPSAVSRQPSAVSRQPEGFSLALQVLSVLAITGVAFPVVVMAFEVTSLTWGMRATVVVAFFASVGLLLRFLFAYASFLRAGGRRRLPRTVLGLLWRERHDPGGA
;
A
#
# COMPACT_ATOMS: atom_id res chain seq x y z
N MET A 1 -6.03 60.09 -18.34
CA MET A 1 -5.06 60.73 -19.24
C MET A 1 -5.83 61.21 -20.47
N PHE A 2 -5.87 62.53 -20.62
CA PHE A 2 -6.52 63.38 -21.65
C PHE A 2 -8.00 63.21 -21.99
N MET A 3 -8.78 63.93 -21.17
CA MET A 3 -10.09 64.51 -21.42
C MET A 3 -9.91 65.74 -22.34
N PHE A 4 -10.37 65.67 -23.58
CA PHE A 4 -10.57 66.84 -24.45
C PHE A 4 -12.07 67.11 -24.52
N MET A 5 -12.47 68.22 -23.89
CA MET A 5 -13.84 68.72 -23.80
C MET A 5 -14.06 69.65 -24.98
N PHE A 6 -14.69 69.15 -26.04
CA PHE A 6 -15.13 69.96 -27.18
C PHE A 6 -16.59 70.37 -26.95
N ILE A 7 -16.81 71.67 -26.80
CA ILE A 7 -18.14 72.29 -26.67
C ILE A 7 -18.60 72.65 -28.09
N GLU A 8 -19.55 71.91 -28.64
CA GLU A 8 -20.23 72.27 -29.89
C GLU A 8 -21.59 72.95 -29.63
N PRO A 9 -22.00 73.91 -30.49
CA PRO A 9 -23.19 74.72 -30.29
C PRO A 9 -24.47 73.98 -30.73
N LEU A 10 -25.55 74.21 -29.99
CA LEU A 10 -26.88 73.64 -30.24
C LEU A 10 -27.55 74.25 -31.49
N PRO A 11 -27.99 73.43 -32.47
CA PRO A 11 -28.95 73.88 -33.48
C PRO A 11 -30.39 73.72 -32.99
N ARG A 12 -31.19 74.77 -33.23
CA ARG A 12 -32.62 74.89 -32.90
C ARG A 12 -33.52 74.16 -33.90
N SER A 13 -34.54 73.55 -33.29
CA SER A 13 -35.94 73.39 -33.73
C SER A 13 -36.30 72.60 -35.00
N SER A 14 -37.14 71.60 -34.74
CA SER A 14 -38.39 71.28 -35.44
C SER A 14 -38.32 70.57 -36.78
N VAL A 15 -38.22 69.24 -36.69
CA VAL A 15 -39.19 68.33 -37.31
C VAL A 15 -39.44 67.18 -36.34
N LEU A 16 -40.63 67.08 -35.73
CA LEU A 16 -41.06 65.86 -35.04
C LEU A 16 -41.42 64.82 -36.11
N HIS A 17 -40.43 64.29 -36.81
CA HIS A 17 -40.60 62.98 -37.41
C HIS A 17 -40.77 62.04 -36.22
N ASN A 18 -41.94 61.41 -36.11
CA ASN A 18 -42.01 60.09 -35.51
C ASN A 18 -41.14 59.19 -36.38
N GLU A 19 -39.80 59.29 -36.21
CA GLU A 19 -38.93 58.16 -36.44
C GLU A 19 -39.51 57.09 -35.54
N VAL A 20 -40.33 56.22 -36.14
CA VAL A 20 -40.58 54.92 -35.59
C VAL A 20 -39.19 54.37 -35.39
N VAL A 21 -38.72 54.41 -34.14
CA VAL A 21 -37.43 53.85 -33.73
C VAL A 21 -37.56 52.38 -34.05
N THR A 22 -37.21 52.02 -35.29
CA THR A 22 -37.10 50.64 -35.73
C THR A 22 -35.87 50.14 -35.01
N ALA A 23 -36.08 49.71 -33.76
CA ALA A 23 -35.04 49.12 -32.95
C ALA A 23 -34.33 48.08 -33.80
N ASP A 24 -33.05 48.36 -34.08
CA ASP A 24 -32.24 47.60 -35.01
C ASP A 24 -32.19 46.16 -34.52
N VAL A 25 -32.81 45.27 -35.28
CA VAL A 25 -32.91 43.84 -34.96
C VAL A 25 -31.51 43.22 -34.87
N ASN A 26 -30.58 43.74 -35.67
CA ASN A 26 -29.20 43.28 -35.68
C ASN A 26 -28.52 43.59 -34.34
N TRP A 27 -28.81 44.75 -33.74
CA TRP A 27 -28.25 45.12 -32.44
C TRP A 27 -28.73 44.19 -31.33
N LEU A 28 -30.02 43.84 -31.31
CA LEU A 28 -30.60 42.91 -30.33
C LEU A 28 -29.98 41.51 -30.46
N LEU A 29 -29.98 40.96 -31.68
CA LEU A 29 -29.45 39.61 -31.93
C LEU A 29 -27.95 39.55 -31.63
N THR A 30 -27.19 40.61 -31.94
CA THR A 30 -25.74 40.70 -31.65
C THR A 30 -25.50 40.72 -30.14
N SER A 31 -26.26 41.53 -29.42
CA SER A 31 -26.13 41.64 -27.95
C SER A 31 -26.46 40.32 -27.25
N VAL A 32 -27.51 39.62 -27.70
CA VAL A 32 -27.90 38.29 -27.19
C VAL A 32 -26.82 37.24 -27.46
N ALA A 33 -26.29 37.21 -28.69
CA ALA A 33 -25.22 36.28 -29.07
C ALA A 33 -23.95 36.54 -28.25
N GLN A 34 -23.52 37.80 -28.14
CA GLN A 34 -22.33 38.19 -27.39
C GLN A 34 -22.47 37.89 -25.89
N GLY A 35 -23.63 38.20 -25.29
CA GLY A 35 -23.91 37.89 -23.88
C GLY A 35 -23.91 36.38 -23.60
N SER A 36 -24.53 35.59 -24.48
CA SER A 36 -24.57 34.13 -24.37
C SER A 36 -23.17 33.53 -24.50
N ALA A 37 -22.38 34.00 -25.46
CA ALA A 37 -21.00 33.54 -25.65
C ALA A 37 -20.12 33.83 -24.42
N ALA A 38 -20.21 35.04 -23.85
CA ALA A 38 -19.49 35.40 -22.64
C ALA A 38 -19.87 34.50 -21.45
N MET A 39 -21.16 34.21 -21.28
CA MET A 39 -21.65 33.35 -20.21
C MET A 39 -21.17 31.90 -20.36
N ILE A 40 -21.22 31.35 -21.58
CA ILE A 40 -20.69 30.01 -21.90
C ILE A 40 -19.19 29.95 -21.63
N ALA A 41 -18.44 30.99 -22.00
CA ALA A 41 -17.00 31.03 -21.77
C ALA A 41 -16.66 30.98 -20.28
N ILE A 42 -17.35 31.78 -19.45
CA ILE A 42 -17.11 31.83 -18.00
C ILE A 42 -17.49 30.49 -17.34
N VAL A 43 -18.71 30.00 -17.58
CA VAL A 43 -19.20 28.78 -16.93
C VAL A 43 -18.48 27.54 -17.46
N GLY A 44 -18.25 27.48 -18.77
CA GLY A 44 -17.49 26.41 -19.41
C GLY A 44 -16.05 26.35 -18.89
N GLY A 45 -15.38 27.50 -18.76
CA GLY A 45 -14.03 27.59 -18.19
C GLY A 45 -13.95 27.05 -16.75
N LEU A 46 -14.91 27.44 -15.90
CA LEU A 46 -14.98 26.96 -14.51
C LEU A 46 -15.24 25.44 -14.42
N LEU A 47 -16.15 24.92 -15.25
CA LEU A 47 -16.47 23.48 -15.27
C LEU A 47 -15.29 22.63 -15.74
N VAL A 48 -14.59 23.06 -16.80
CA VAL A 48 -13.41 22.36 -17.31
C VAL A 48 -12.30 22.39 -16.27
N SER A 49 -12.02 23.54 -15.66
CA SER A 49 -11.00 23.66 -14.60
C SER A 49 -11.29 22.72 -13.42
N ARG A 50 -12.53 22.69 -12.94
CA ARG A 50 -12.94 21.81 -11.84
C ARG A 50 -12.86 20.33 -12.23
N TYR A 51 -13.27 19.99 -13.44
CA TYR A 51 -13.20 18.62 -13.95
C TYR A 51 -11.75 18.11 -14.00
N VAL A 52 -10.84 18.91 -14.55
CA VAL A 52 -9.41 18.57 -14.60
C VAL A 52 -8.85 18.40 -13.20
N GLY A 53 -9.15 19.31 -12.26
CA GLY A 53 -8.69 19.20 -10.88
C GLY A 53 -9.19 17.94 -10.17
N LEU A 54 -10.46 17.56 -10.38
CA LEU A 54 -11.02 16.35 -9.76
C LEU A 54 -10.41 15.08 -10.38
N HIS A 55 -10.13 15.10 -11.68
CA HIS A 55 -9.46 13.99 -12.35
C HIS A 55 -8.02 13.80 -11.85
N THR A 56 -7.25 14.88 -11.69
CA THR A 56 -5.89 14.78 -11.15
C THR A 56 -5.87 14.36 -9.69
N GLU A 57 -6.83 14.80 -8.87
CA GLU A 57 -7.02 14.32 -7.50
C GLU A 57 -7.33 12.81 -7.47
N GLN A 58 -8.22 12.33 -8.33
CA GLN A 58 -8.54 10.90 -8.45
C GLN A 58 -7.34 10.06 -8.89
N GLU A 59 -6.57 10.56 -9.86
CA GLU A 59 -5.36 9.88 -10.34
C GLU A 59 -4.28 9.83 -9.24
N ALA A 60 -4.08 10.94 -8.52
CA ALA A 60 -3.17 10.99 -7.38
C ALA A 60 -3.58 10.05 -6.25
N ALA A 61 -4.87 10.00 -5.91
CA ALA A 61 -5.40 9.05 -4.92
C ALA A 61 -5.22 7.59 -5.38
N GLY A 62 -5.47 7.31 -6.67
CA GLY A 62 -5.22 6.00 -7.27
C GLY A 62 -3.76 5.56 -7.14
N ARG A 63 -2.81 6.46 -7.44
CA ARG A 63 -1.37 6.19 -7.27
C ARG A 63 -1.01 5.88 -5.82
N ARG A 64 -1.55 6.63 -4.85
CA ARG A 64 -1.31 6.37 -3.41
C ARG A 64 -1.78 4.99 -2.98
N VAL A 65 -2.95 4.54 -3.45
CA VAL A 65 -3.45 3.19 -3.13
C VAL A 65 -2.53 2.11 -3.69
N VAL A 66 -2.04 2.27 -4.92
CA VAL A 66 -1.07 1.32 -5.52
C VAL A 66 0.24 1.30 -4.73
N GLU A 67 0.74 2.46 -4.32
CA GLU A 67 1.96 2.56 -3.52
C GLU A 67 1.80 1.90 -2.13
N LEU A 68 0.68 2.13 -1.44
CA LEU A 68 0.40 1.49 -0.16
C LEU A 68 0.28 -0.04 -0.29
N ASP A 69 -0.34 -0.54 -1.36
CA ASP A 69 -0.42 -1.99 -1.63
C ASP A 69 0.97 -2.61 -1.87
N ALA A 70 1.83 -1.92 -2.63
CA ALA A 70 3.20 -2.35 -2.85
C ALA A 70 4.02 -2.40 -1.54
N ARG A 71 3.88 -1.37 -0.68
CA ARG A 71 4.53 -1.33 0.64
C ARG A 71 4.03 -2.43 1.57
N ALA A 72 2.72 -2.73 1.54
CA ALA A 72 2.15 -3.80 2.35
C ALA A 72 2.70 -5.18 1.92
N LYS A 73 2.83 -5.44 0.62
CA LYS A 73 3.44 -6.67 0.09
C LYS A 73 4.91 -6.82 0.46
N ASP A 74 5.69 -5.74 0.36
CA ASP A 74 7.10 -5.75 0.76
C ASP A 74 7.24 -6.04 2.27
N ALA A 75 6.38 -5.46 3.11
CA ALA A 75 6.36 -5.76 4.54
C ALA A 75 6.00 -7.23 4.82
N GLU A 76 5.04 -7.80 4.11
CA GLU A 76 4.70 -9.23 4.20
C GLU A 76 5.88 -10.13 3.86
N GLN A 77 6.61 -9.80 2.79
CA GLN A 77 7.81 -10.55 2.39
C GLN A 77 8.91 -10.48 3.44
N ARG A 78 9.13 -9.31 4.06
CA ARG A 78 10.10 -9.16 5.16
C ARG A 78 9.72 -9.96 6.39
N ILE A 79 8.43 -10.02 6.74
CA ILE A 79 7.96 -10.86 7.84
C ILE A 79 8.26 -12.33 7.56
N ALA A 80 7.94 -12.81 6.35
CA ALA A 80 8.21 -14.20 5.97
C ALA A 80 9.72 -14.51 6.06
N SER A 81 10.57 -13.65 5.52
CA SER A 81 12.03 -13.81 5.62
C SER A 81 12.53 -13.83 7.07
N ALA A 82 12.01 -12.94 7.93
CA ALA A 82 12.39 -12.91 9.34
C ALA A 82 11.89 -14.13 10.13
N GLN A 83 10.75 -14.71 9.75
CA GLN A 83 10.25 -15.96 10.30
C GLN A 83 11.15 -17.14 9.92
N ASP A 84 11.58 -17.20 8.65
CA ASP A 84 12.51 -18.22 8.16
C ASP A 84 13.87 -18.12 8.89
N GLU A 85 14.42 -16.91 9.02
CA GLU A 85 15.67 -16.66 9.76
C GLU A 85 15.56 -17.04 11.24
N LEU A 86 14.43 -16.72 11.89
CA LEU A 86 14.20 -17.10 13.28
C LEU A 86 14.08 -18.63 13.43
N ALA A 87 13.39 -19.30 12.50
CA ALA A 87 13.25 -20.75 12.51
C ALA A 87 14.61 -21.46 12.32
N GLU A 88 15.46 -20.95 11.43
CA GLU A 88 16.83 -21.46 11.26
C GLU A 88 17.67 -21.24 12.51
N PHE A 89 17.62 -20.04 13.10
CA PHE A 89 18.32 -19.75 14.35
C PHE A 89 17.85 -20.64 15.52
N GLU A 90 16.54 -20.81 15.68
CA GLU A 90 15.97 -21.70 16.70
C GLU A 90 16.40 -23.15 16.49
N ALA A 91 16.48 -23.63 15.24
CA ALA A 91 17.03 -24.94 14.93
C ALA A 91 18.50 -25.05 15.35
N ASP A 92 19.32 -24.04 15.03
CA ASP A 92 20.74 -24.04 15.37
C ASP A 92 20.98 -24.06 16.88
N VAL A 93 20.23 -23.27 17.66
CA VAL A 93 20.32 -23.29 19.13
C VAL A 93 20.07 -24.69 19.70
N VAL A 94 19.11 -25.43 19.15
CA VAL A 94 18.82 -26.80 19.60
C VAL A 94 19.90 -27.77 19.14
N LEU A 95 20.38 -27.63 17.91
CA LEU A 95 21.42 -28.50 17.35
C LEU A 95 22.79 -28.27 18.00
N HIS A 96 23.01 -27.12 18.63
CA HIS A 96 24.17 -26.84 19.47
C HIS A 96 24.04 -27.38 20.91
N ASP A 97 22.93 -28.00 21.30
CA ASP A 97 22.84 -28.70 22.58
C ASP A 97 23.72 -29.97 22.55
N THR A 98 24.64 -30.09 23.51
CA THR A 98 25.55 -31.23 23.64
C THR A 98 24.82 -32.58 23.61
N ARG A 99 23.64 -32.67 24.25
CA ARG A 99 22.86 -33.92 24.30
C ARG A 99 22.32 -34.32 22.92
N VAL A 100 22.05 -33.35 22.07
CA VAL A 100 21.58 -33.57 20.70
C VAL A 100 22.75 -34.02 19.83
N LEU A 101 23.91 -33.37 19.94
CA LEU A 101 25.13 -33.77 19.24
C LEU A 101 25.60 -35.19 19.62
N GLU A 102 25.57 -35.54 20.91
CA GLU A 102 25.87 -36.90 21.39
C GLU A 102 24.96 -37.94 20.74
N ALA A 103 23.67 -37.62 20.60
CA ALA A 103 22.73 -38.52 19.97
C ALA A 103 22.93 -38.65 18.46
N LEU A 104 23.23 -37.54 17.78
CA LEU A 104 23.57 -37.52 16.36
C LEU A 104 24.83 -38.35 16.06
N LEU A 105 25.79 -38.36 16.99
CA LEU A 105 26.97 -39.21 16.90
C LEU A 105 26.62 -40.71 16.94
N GLY A 106 25.54 -41.07 17.66
CA GLY A 106 25.02 -42.44 17.75
C GLY A 106 24.22 -42.88 16.52
N GLY A 107 23.74 -41.94 15.68
CA GLY A 107 22.97 -42.24 14.47
C GLY A 107 21.99 -41.12 14.11
N PRO A 108 21.24 -41.29 13.01
CA PRO A 108 20.20 -40.32 12.63
C PRO A 108 19.09 -40.30 13.70
N ILE A 109 18.75 -39.09 14.16
CA ILE A 109 17.66 -38.86 15.12
C ILE A 109 16.51 -38.10 14.45
N SER A 110 15.30 -38.27 14.98
CA SER A 110 14.14 -37.50 14.53
C SER A 110 14.10 -36.10 15.16
N VAL A 111 13.31 -35.18 14.57
CA VAL A 111 13.08 -33.82 15.11
C VAL A 111 12.52 -33.89 16.53
N ASP A 112 11.52 -34.75 16.78
CA ASP A 112 10.92 -34.92 18.10
C ASP A 112 11.94 -35.37 19.15
N GLU A 113 12.87 -36.24 18.75
CA GLU A 113 13.92 -36.76 19.62
C GLU A 113 14.99 -35.70 19.93
N ALA A 114 15.36 -34.89 18.93
CA ALA A 114 16.27 -33.75 19.12
C ALA A 114 15.67 -32.74 20.11
N LEU A 115 14.40 -32.37 19.93
CA LEU A 115 13.69 -31.44 20.82
C LEU A 115 13.54 -32.00 22.24
N ALA A 116 13.16 -33.28 22.36
CA ALA A 116 13.05 -33.95 23.66
C ALA A 116 14.38 -33.96 24.42
N ARG A 117 15.51 -34.17 23.72
CA ARG A 117 16.84 -34.12 24.35
C ARG A 117 17.25 -32.73 24.78
N ALA A 118 16.94 -31.71 24.00
CA ALA A 118 17.16 -30.32 24.41
C ALA A 118 16.23 -29.87 25.54
N GLY A 119 15.15 -30.61 25.80
CA GLY A 119 14.15 -30.28 26.82
C GLY A 119 13.16 -29.22 26.35
N LEU A 120 12.89 -29.17 25.04
CA LEU A 120 11.99 -28.22 24.40
C LEU A 120 10.72 -28.90 23.90
N ALA A 121 9.60 -28.18 23.94
CA ALA A 121 8.35 -28.64 23.36
C ALA A 121 8.36 -28.50 21.83
N ARG A 122 7.55 -29.32 21.16
CA ARG A 122 7.39 -29.29 19.69
C ARG A 122 6.72 -28.00 19.17
N GLU A 123 5.96 -27.32 20.02
CA GLU A 123 5.19 -26.14 19.62
C GLU A 123 6.12 -25.00 19.20
N GLY A 124 5.93 -24.50 17.97
CA GLY A 124 6.67 -23.36 17.42
C GLY A 124 7.75 -23.70 16.40
N PHE A 125 8.17 -24.96 16.27
CA PHE A 125 9.23 -25.35 15.33
C PHE A 125 8.70 -25.78 13.96
N ASP A 126 9.27 -25.25 12.89
CA ASP A 126 9.07 -25.77 11.53
C ASP A 126 9.84 -27.09 11.35
N GLN A 127 9.10 -28.20 11.28
CA GLN A 127 9.68 -29.54 11.16
C GLN A 127 10.49 -29.74 9.89
N THR A 128 10.15 -29.03 8.80
CA THR A 128 10.81 -29.18 7.51
C THR A 128 12.19 -28.54 7.55
N ILE A 129 12.26 -27.30 8.04
CA ILE A 129 13.52 -26.57 8.22
C ILE A 129 14.40 -27.33 9.22
N PHE A 130 13.83 -27.74 10.35
CA PHE A 130 14.55 -28.44 11.40
C PHE A 130 15.11 -29.79 10.93
N ALA A 131 14.32 -30.61 10.22
CA ALA A 131 14.79 -31.88 9.67
C ALA A 131 15.92 -31.70 8.64
N GLY A 132 15.83 -30.64 7.81
CA GLY A 132 16.90 -30.25 6.90
C GLY A 132 18.19 -29.93 7.65
N ARG A 133 18.13 -29.08 8.68
CA ARG A 133 19.28 -28.71 9.51
C ARG A 133 19.88 -29.90 10.27
N ILE A 134 19.05 -30.78 10.85
CA ILE A 134 19.52 -32.04 11.45
C ILE A 134 20.40 -32.82 10.48
N THR A 135 19.94 -32.97 9.23
CA THR A 135 20.67 -33.76 8.21
C THR A 135 22.02 -33.13 7.87
N VAL A 136 22.07 -31.80 7.77
CA VAL A 136 23.32 -31.05 7.51
C VAL A 136 24.29 -31.20 8.69
N VAL A 137 23.83 -30.96 9.92
CA VAL A 137 24.66 -31.08 11.13
C VAL A 137 25.13 -32.51 11.35
N ALA A 138 24.29 -33.52 11.12
CA ALA A 138 24.68 -34.93 11.22
C ALA A 138 25.82 -35.29 10.24
N ALA A 139 25.73 -34.82 8.99
CA ALA A 139 26.74 -35.04 7.97
C ALA A 139 28.06 -34.35 8.33
N GLU A 140 27.99 -33.10 8.80
CA GLU A 140 29.16 -32.31 9.19
C GLU A 140 29.82 -32.89 10.45
N LEU A 141 29.03 -33.32 11.45
CA LEU A 141 29.53 -33.98 12.64
C LEU A 141 30.26 -35.30 12.29
N SER A 142 29.66 -36.11 11.42
CA SER A 142 30.26 -37.37 10.94
C SER A 142 31.58 -37.13 10.20
N LYS A 143 31.70 -36.01 9.50
CA LYS A 143 32.92 -35.58 8.81
C LYS A 143 33.96 -35.10 9.82
N ALA A 144 33.59 -34.22 10.75
CA ALA A 144 34.45 -33.70 11.80
C ALA A 144 35.09 -34.84 12.62
N VAL A 145 34.28 -35.78 13.14
CA VAL A 145 34.78 -36.92 13.95
C VAL A 145 35.74 -37.82 13.16
N ARG A 146 35.45 -38.08 11.87
CA ARG A 146 36.35 -38.86 11.01
C ARG A 146 37.70 -38.15 10.80
N SER A 147 37.69 -36.85 10.56
CA SER A 147 38.90 -36.04 10.42
C SER A 147 39.71 -36.01 11.72
N MET A 148 39.04 -35.79 12.87
CA MET A 148 39.70 -35.71 14.17
C MET A 148 40.41 -37.01 14.57
N ARG A 149 39.82 -38.17 14.25
CA ARG A 149 40.42 -39.48 14.58
C ARG A 149 41.78 -39.71 13.91
N GLY A 150 42.03 -39.10 12.75
CA GLY A 150 43.31 -39.20 12.04
C GLY A 150 44.36 -38.19 12.49
N LEU A 151 43.94 -37.05 13.02
CA LEU A 151 44.81 -35.91 13.36
C LEU A 151 45.20 -35.87 14.84
N ILE A 152 44.28 -36.25 15.72
CA ILE A 152 44.49 -36.19 17.16
C ILE A 152 45.31 -37.41 17.59
N GLY A 153 46.60 -37.17 17.76
CA GLY A 153 47.54 -38.14 18.29
C GLY A 153 47.34 -38.45 19.78
N GLU A 154 48.12 -39.41 20.22
CA GLU A 154 48.13 -39.90 21.59
C GLU A 154 49.02 -39.00 22.49
N ALA A 155 48.51 -37.85 22.93
CA ALA A 155 49.24 -36.84 23.72
C ALA A 155 48.73 -36.70 25.17
N ASP A 156 49.61 -36.31 26.11
CA ASP A 156 49.27 -36.15 27.53
C ASP A 156 48.39 -34.93 27.80
N SER A 157 48.47 -33.92 26.94
CA SER A 157 47.63 -32.73 26.99
C SER A 157 47.26 -32.30 25.58
N TYR A 158 46.00 -31.91 25.39
CA TYR A 158 45.51 -31.39 24.12
C TYR A 158 45.42 -29.87 24.17
N PRO A 159 45.82 -29.14 23.11
CA PRO A 159 45.63 -27.70 23.02
C PRO A 159 44.14 -27.33 23.02
N ARG A 160 43.82 -26.06 23.25
CA ARG A 160 42.43 -25.58 23.06
C ARG A 160 42.07 -25.61 21.58
N TRP A 161 40.78 -25.75 21.27
CA TRP A 161 40.27 -25.79 19.90
C TRP A 161 40.83 -24.66 19.01
N ALA A 162 40.80 -23.41 19.48
CA ALA A 162 41.30 -22.27 18.71
C ALA A 162 42.79 -22.41 18.30
N THR A 163 43.63 -23.01 19.15
CA THR A 163 45.04 -23.27 18.84
C THR A 163 45.18 -24.43 17.88
N PHE A 164 44.45 -25.53 18.13
CA PHE A 164 44.45 -26.69 17.23
C PHE A 164 43.99 -26.32 15.81
N TRP A 165 42.91 -25.54 15.69
CA TRP A 165 42.37 -25.10 14.41
C TRP A 165 43.33 -24.17 13.66
N ALA A 166 44.03 -23.27 14.37
CA ALA A 166 45.04 -22.40 13.76
C ALA A 166 46.21 -23.19 13.13
N GLU A 167 46.51 -24.38 13.66
CA GLU A 167 47.53 -25.30 13.12
C GLU A 167 47.01 -26.16 11.96
N HIS A 168 45.69 -26.30 11.80
CA HIS A 168 45.02 -27.18 10.83
C HIS A 168 43.98 -26.41 9.98
N LEU A 169 44.40 -25.33 9.33
CA LEU A 169 43.53 -24.46 8.53
C LEU A 169 42.96 -25.16 7.28
N GLU A 170 43.49 -26.31 6.89
CA GLU A 170 43.01 -27.14 5.79
C GLU A 170 41.70 -27.90 6.12
N LEU A 171 41.27 -27.88 7.39
CA LEU A 171 40.02 -28.52 7.78
C LEU A 171 38.81 -27.78 7.16
N PRO A 172 37.92 -28.50 6.45
CA PRO A 172 36.75 -27.92 5.81
C PRO A 172 35.63 -27.67 6.85
N VAL A 173 35.86 -26.73 7.77
CA VAL A 173 34.94 -26.37 8.86
C VAL A 173 33.78 -25.55 8.29
N ALA A 174 32.62 -26.16 8.11
CA ALA A 174 31.40 -25.43 7.78
C ALA A 174 30.72 -24.82 9.02
N ASP A 175 30.82 -25.53 10.15
CA ASP A 175 30.22 -25.14 11.43
C ASP A 175 31.27 -25.24 12.54
N ALA A 176 31.73 -24.09 13.04
CA ALA A 176 32.80 -24.04 14.02
C ALA A 176 32.43 -24.71 15.35
N PHE A 177 31.16 -24.64 15.76
CA PHE A 177 30.70 -25.20 17.03
C PHE A 177 30.69 -26.73 16.97
N VAL A 178 30.15 -27.30 15.90
CA VAL A 178 30.10 -28.77 15.70
C VAL A 178 31.52 -29.35 15.69
N TRP A 179 32.47 -28.66 15.05
CA TRP A 179 33.86 -29.08 14.99
C TRP A 179 34.60 -28.92 16.33
N GLU A 180 34.39 -27.81 17.04
CA GLU A 180 34.91 -27.60 18.40
C GLU A 180 34.41 -28.70 19.35
N TRP A 181 33.10 -28.96 19.33
CA TRP A 181 32.49 -30.00 20.14
C TRP A 181 33.03 -31.40 19.80
N ALA A 182 33.15 -31.72 18.51
CA ALA A 182 33.71 -33.00 18.05
C ALA A 182 35.17 -33.17 18.48
N TYR A 183 35.97 -32.10 18.43
CA TYR A 183 37.35 -32.08 18.92
C TYR A 183 37.40 -32.37 20.42
N GLU A 184 36.68 -31.60 21.24
CA GLU A 184 36.67 -31.75 22.70
C GLU A 184 36.19 -33.14 23.13
N THR A 185 35.14 -33.65 22.48
CA THR A 185 34.60 -35.00 22.73
C THR A 185 35.62 -36.08 22.36
N THR A 186 36.32 -35.93 21.23
CA THR A 186 37.35 -36.89 20.80
C THR A 186 38.53 -36.89 21.78
N CYS A 187 39.07 -35.72 22.14
CA CYS A 187 40.12 -35.59 23.14
C CYS A 187 39.72 -36.21 24.49
N THR A 188 38.52 -35.88 24.98
CA THR A 188 38.01 -36.42 26.24
C THR A 188 37.92 -37.95 26.17
N SER A 189 37.42 -38.52 25.06
CA SER A 189 37.32 -39.97 24.90
C SER A 189 38.68 -40.69 24.92
N ILE A 190 39.72 -40.06 24.36
CA ILE A 190 41.09 -40.62 24.36
C ILE A 190 41.67 -40.57 25.78
N VAL A 191 41.51 -39.44 26.48
CA VAL A 191 41.94 -39.31 27.89
C VAL A 191 41.22 -40.34 28.76
N THR A 192 39.90 -40.49 28.63
CA THR A 192 39.11 -41.45 29.43
C THR A 192 39.57 -42.89 29.19
N ARG A 193 39.76 -43.32 27.94
CA ARG A 193 40.26 -44.68 27.63
C ARG A 193 41.64 -44.94 28.23
N ARG A 194 42.52 -43.93 28.23
CA ARG A 194 43.84 -44.03 28.85
C ARG A 194 43.75 -44.14 30.36
N THR A 195 42.93 -43.29 31.00
CA THR A 195 42.71 -43.37 32.44
C THR A 195 42.07 -44.70 32.83
N GLU A 196 41.14 -45.24 32.04
CA GLU A 196 40.55 -46.56 32.28
C GLU A 196 41.54 -47.71 32.11
N ALA A 197 42.43 -47.63 31.11
CA ALA A 197 43.50 -48.60 30.92
C ALA A 197 44.53 -48.55 32.06
N ALA A 198 44.89 -47.34 32.51
CA ALA A 198 45.77 -47.11 33.65
C ALA A 198 45.11 -47.54 34.97
N ASP A 199 43.82 -47.28 35.16
CA ASP A 199 43.03 -47.71 36.31
C ASP A 199 42.86 -49.23 36.34
N THR A 200 42.69 -49.88 35.19
CA THR A 200 42.61 -51.34 35.12
C THR A 200 43.94 -51.96 35.54
N TYR A 201 45.06 -51.36 35.10
CA TYR A 201 46.40 -51.74 35.54
C TYR A 201 46.62 -51.44 37.03
N ALA A 202 46.22 -50.27 37.51
CA ALA A 202 46.32 -49.88 38.91
C ALA A 202 45.45 -50.77 39.80
N ARG A 203 44.18 -51.03 39.46
CA ARG A 203 43.29 -51.95 40.20
C ARG A 203 43.82 -53.38 40.25
N GLN A 204 44.59 -53.83 39.25
CA GLN A 204 45.24 -55.15 39.28
C GLN A 204 46.51 -55.18 40.15
N VAL A 205 47.21 -54.06 40.33
CA VAL A 205 48.54 -54.01 40.98
C VAL A 205 48.48 -53.37 42.38
N LEU A 206 47.56 -52.45 42.60
CA LEU A 206 47.49 -51.50 43.70
C LEU A 206 46.03 -51.06 43.88
N LEU A 207 45.26 -51.73 44.75
CA LEU A 207 44.41 -51.07 45.76
C LEU A 207 43.39 -52.04 46.37
N PRO A 208 43.43 -52.15 47.70
CA PRO A 208 42.35 -51.57 48.47
C PRO A 208 42.91 -50.41 49.31
N LYS A 209 42.72 -49.17 48.84
CA LYS A 209 42.76 -47.91 49.60
C LYS A 209 42.81 -46.72 48.64
N LEU A 210 41.74 -45.91 48.65
CA LEU A 210 41.57 -44.58 48.06
C LEU A 210 40.49 -44.53 46.97
N LEU A 211 39.25 -44.62 47.42
CA LEU A 211 38.12 -44.01 46.73
C LEU A 211 37.58 -42.91 47.65
N GLU A 212 38.19 -41.75 47.58
CA GLU A 212 37.56 -40.53 48.04
C GLU A 212 38.07 -39.39 47.16
N ARG A 213 37.11 -38.63 46.61
CA ARG A 213 37.25 -37.30 45.99
C ARG A 213 37.41 -37.27 44.46
N GLN A 214 36.32 -36.94 43.77
CA GLN A 214 36.26 -35.73 42.91
C GLN A 214 34.85 -35.44 42.38
N GLN A 215 34.37 -34.23 42.64
CA GLN A 215 33.28 -33.57 41.90
C GLN A 215 33.91 -32.36 41.20
N ILE A 216 33.78 -32.29 39.87
CA ILE A 216 34.28 -31.17 39.06
C ILE A 216 33.09 -30.27 38.72
N MET A 217 33.24 -28.98 39.00
CA MET A 217 32.27 -27.93 38.65
C MET A 217 32.29 -27.65 37.16
N ALA A 218 31.13 -27.78 36.51
CA ALA A 218 30.91 -27.27 35.16
C ALA A 218 30.78 -25.74 35.21
N THR A 219 31.69 -25.03 34.56
CA THR A 219 31.60 -23.58 34.36
C THR A 219 30.59 -23.30 33.25
N VAL A 220 29.44 -22.73 33.60
CA VAL A 220 28.43 -22.24 32.65
C VAL A 220 28.99 -21.00 31.94
N ARG A 221 29.27 -21.09 30.64
CA ARG A 221 29.59 -19.91 29.82
C ARG A 221 28.30 -19.11 29.57
N PRO A 222 28.30 -17.77 29.75
CA PRO A 222 27.18 -16.93 29.36
C PRO A 222 27.03 -16.95 27.82
N ASN A 223 25.86 -17.39 27.36
CA ASN A 223 25.60 -17.74 25.98
C ASN A 223 25.29 -16.47 25.15
N ALA A 224 26.19 -16.11 24.22
CA ALA A 224 26.02 -14.95 23.33
C ALA A 224 24.74 -15.04 22.47
N ASP A 225 24.23 -16.26 22.28
CA ASP A 225 23.05 -16.57 21.48
C ASP A 225 21.75 -15.97 22.05
N VAL A 226 21.67 -15.78 23.37
CA VAL A 226 20.46 -15.25 24.03
C VAL A 226 20.17 -13.81 23.59
N ILE A 227 21.22 -13.02 23.34
CA ILE A 227 21.07 -11.60 22.94
C ILE A 227 20.60 -11.50 21.48
N HIS A 228 21.11 -12.36 20.60
CA HIS A 228 20.73 -12.34 19.17
C HIS A 228 19.26 -12.74 18.98
N HIS A 229 18.86 -13.81 19.66
CA HIS A 229 17.49 -14.31 19.67
C HIS A 229 16.46 -13.26 20.12
N GLY A 230 16.77 -12.52 21.20
CA GLY A 230 15.89 -11.46 21.70
C GLY A 230 15.63 -10.36 20.67
N ARG A 231 16.67 -9.97 19.90
CA ARG A 231 16.56 -8.97 18.85
C ARG A 231 15.71 -9.45 17.67
N LEU A 232 15.86 -10.71 17.25
CA LEU A 232 15.05 -11.26 16.15
C LEU A 232 13.57 -11.30 16.51
N ARG A 233 13.21 -11.73 17.72
CA ARG A 233 11.81 -11.71 18.18
C ARG A 233 11.26 -10.29 18.28
N GLU A 234 12.04 -9.34 18.78
CA GLU A 234 11.65 -7.93 18.82
C GLU A 234 11.41 -7.36 17.41
N GLN A 235 12.32 -7.64 16.48
CA GLN A 235 12.17 -7.26 15.07
C GLN A 235 10.90 -7.85 14.45
N LEU A 236 10.63 -9.14 14.67
CA LEU A 236 9.42 -9.78 14.17
C LEU A 236 8.14 -9.15 14.75
N HIS A 237 8.13 -8.84 16.04
CA HIS A 237 7.00 -8.14 16.68
C HIS A 237 6.78 -6.74 16.11
N THR A 238 7.85 -5.97 15.88
CA THR A 238 7.72 -4.65 15.26
C THR A 238 7.25 -4.74 13.81
N ALA A 239 7.80 -5.65 13.01
CA ALA A 239 7.41 -5.82 11.61
C ALA A 239 5.95 -6.28 11.46
N THR A 240 5.49 -7.17 12.33
CA THR A 240 4.08 -7.62 12.33
C THR A 240 3.12 -6.49 12.69
N ALA A 241 3.44 -5.68 13.71
CA ALA A 241 2.67 -4.49 14.07
C ALA A 241 2.61 -3.47 12.93
N ASP A 242 3.75 -3.20 12.29
CA ASP A 242 3.84 -2.28 11.15
C ASP A 242 3.02 -2.77 9.96
N SER A 243 3.07 -4.06 9.64
CA SER A 243 2.25 -4.63 8.55
C SER A 243 0.75 -4.52 8.82
N ALA A 244 0.32 -4.68 10.09
CA ALA A 244 -1.08 -4.54 10.47
C ALA A 244 -1.54 -3.08 10.34
N ALA A 245 -0.71 -2.13 10.76
CA ALA A 245 -0.96 -0.70 10.60
C ALA A 245 -1.07 -0.30 9.12
N LEU A 246 -0.15 -0.77 8.28
CA LEU A 246 -0.16 -0.51 6.83
C LEU A 246 -1.40 -1.10 6.14
N ARG A 247 -1.85 -2.30 6.54
CA ARG A 247 -3.09 -2.89 6.01
C ARG A 247 -4.32 -2.09 6.42
N ALA A 248 -4.38 -1.61 7.65
CA ALA A 248 -5.47 -0.76 8.12
C ALA A 248 -5.49 0.60 7.39
N GLU A 249 -4.33 1.19 7.12
CA GLU A 249 -4.24 2.42 6.33
C GLU A 249 -4.65 2.18 4.87
N ALA A 250 -4.19 1.08 4.26
CA ALA A 250 -4.55 0.72 2.90
C ALA A 250 -6.06 0.42 2.75
N SER A 251 -6.70 -0.20 3.75
CA SER A 251 -8.14 -0.46 3.73
C SER A 251 -8.95 0.84 3.84
N LEU A 252 -8.54 1.77 4.72
CA LEU A 252 -9.15 3.10 4.82
C LEU A 252 -8.93 3.93 3.55
N ALA A 253 -7.74 3.85 2.94
CA ALA A 253 -7.45 4.51 1.67
C ALA A 253 -8.31 3.93 0.53
N ARG A 254 -8.55 2.61 0.52
CA ARG A 254 -9.49 1.97 -0.41
C ARG A 254 -10.93 2.40 -0.15
N GLU A 255 -11.37 2.40 1.11
CA GLU A 255 -12.73 2.82 1.47
C GLU A 255 -13.00 4.28 1.10
N THR A 256 -12.04 5.19 1.32
CA THR A 256 -12.16 6.60 0.92
C THR A 256 -12.17 6.77 -0.60
N LEU A 257 -11.36 5.99 -1.32
CA LEU A 257 -11.35 5.97 -2.78
C LEU A 257 -12.64 5.36 -3.36
N ASP A 258 -13.15 4.29 -2.75
CA ASP A 258 -14.40 3.64 -3.13
C ASP A 258 -15.60 4.52 -2.78
N ALA A 259 -15.62 5.18 -1.63
CA ALA A 259 -16.63 6.19 -1.27
C ALA A 259 -16.62 7.35 -2.27
N SER A 260 -15.44 7.76 -2.74
CA SER A 260 -15.29 8.76 -3.81
C SER A 260 -15.77 8.23 -5.18
N ARG A 261 -15.80 6.91 -5.39
CA ARG A 261 -16.33 6.24 -6.59
C ARG A 261 -17.80 5.80 -6.45
N GLN A 262 -18.34 5.71 -5.24
CA GLN A 262 -19.60 5.03 -4.94
C GLN A 262 -20.92 5.74 -5.22
N PRO A 263 -21.03 6.96 -5.80
CA PRO A 263 -22.35 7.45 -6.19
C PRO A 263 -23.09 6.56 -7.21
N SER A 264 -22.44 5.61 -7.89
CA SER A 264 -23.06 4.91 -9.03
C SER A 264 -22.98 3.36 -9.05
N ALA A 265 -22.58 2.69 -7.96
CA ALA A 265 -22.31 1.24 -7.96
C ALA A 265 -23.54 0.30 -7.79
N VAL A 266 -24.77 0.81 -7.77
CA VAL A 266 -25.99 -0.04 -7.68
C VAL A 266 -26.52 -0.52 -9.05
N SER A 267 -25.87 -0.15 -10.16
CA SER A 267 -26.19 -0.72 -11.48
C SER A 267 -24.97 -1.40 -12.08
N ARG A 268 -24.78 -2.67 -11.70
CA ARG A 268 -23.84 -3.60 -12.33
C ARG A 268 -24.20 -3.75 -13.82
N GLN A 269 -23.45 -3.06 -14.67
CA GLN A 269 -23.27 -3.44 -16.06
C GLN A 269 -21.84 -3.06 -16.46
N PRO A 270 -21.04 -4.03 -16.95
CA PRO A 270 -19.64 -3.81 -17.25
C PRO A 270 -19.53 -3.07 -18.58
N SER A 271 -19.41 -1.76 -18.50
CA SER A 271 -18.84 -0.95 -19.56
C SER A 271 -17.95 0.08 -18.89
N ALA A 272 -16.70 -0.34 -18.72
CA ALA A 272 -15.58 0.50 -18.33
C ALA A 272 -15.34 1.54 -19.43
N VAL A 273 -16.10 2.63 -19.37
CA VAL A 273 -15.77 3.88 -20.03
C VAL A 273 -16.11 4.96 -19.02
N SER A 274 -15.07 5.55 -18.43
CA SER A 274 -15.03 6.86 -17.77
C SER A 274 -16.40 7.52 -17.56
N ARG A 275 -17.19 7.04 -16.60
CA ARG A 275 -18.47 7.68 -16.28
C ARG A 275 -18.15 9.00 -15.60
N GLN A 276 -18.18 10.06 -16.40
CA GLN A 276 -18.08 11.45 -15.96
C GLN A 276 -18.98 11.67 -14.75
N PRO A 277 -18.57 12.49 -13.76
CA PRO A 277 -19.39 12.80 -12.60
C PRO A 277 -20.78 13.26 -13.08
N GLU A 278 -21.85 12.74 -12.47
CA GLU A 278 -23.23 12.92 -12.98
C GLU A 278 -23.59 14.40 -13.23
N GLY A 279 -23.03 15.31 -12.42
CA GLY A 279 -23.21 16.75 -12.60
C GLY A 279 -22.53 17.34 -13.85
N PHE A 280 -21.46 16.73 -14.37
CA PHE A 280 -20.74 17.22 -15.55
C PHE A 280 -21.52 16.98 -16.84
N SER A 281 -22.12 15.80 -17.01
CA SER A 281 -22.98 15.53 -18.17
C SER A 281 -24.18 16.48 -18.22
N LEU A 282 -24.82 16.72 -17.06
CA LEU A 282 -25.91 17.70 -16.93
C LEU A 282 -25.44 19.12 -17.28
N ALA A 283 -24.26 19.52 -16.79
CA ALA A 283 -23.68 20.82 -17.09
C ALA A 283 -23.41 21.01 -18.58
N LEU A 284 -22.85 19.98 -19.25
CA LEU A 284 -22.63 19.98 -20.69
C LEU A 284 -23.96 20.10 -21.46
N GLN A 285 -25.00 19.36 -21.04
CA GLN A 285 -26.33 19.48 -21.67
C GLN A 285 -26.89 20.90 -21.54
N VAL A 286 -26.80 21.53 -20.35
CA VAL A 286 -27.27 22.90 -20.13
C VAL A 286 -26.47 23.89 -20.98
N LEU A 287 -25.14 23.74 -21.06
CA LEU A 287 -24.29 24.56 -21.92
C LEU A 287 -24.61 24.36 -23.40
N SER A 288 -24.88 23.14 -23.85
CA SER A 288 -25.28 22.87 -25.24
C SER A 288 -26.61 23.54 -25.58
N VAL A 289 -27.62 23.45 -24.70
CA VAL A 289 -28.90 24.15 -24.88
C VAL A 289 -28.67 25.67 -24.93
N LEU A 290 -27.86 26.21 -24.02
CA LEU A 290 -27.52 27.64 -24.00
C LEU A 290 -26.79 28.08 -25.28
N ALA A 291 -25.87 27.27 -25.82
CA ALA A 291 -25.15 27.55 -27.06
C ALA A 291 -26.09 27.54 -28.28
N ILE A 292 -26.99 26.56 -28.36
CA ILE A 292 -27.96 26.46 -29.46
C ILE A 292 -28.94 27.63 -29.41
N THR A 293 -29.56 27.88 -28.26
CA THR A 293 -30.60 28.91 -28.12
C THR A 293 -30.03 30.33 -28.09
N GLY A 294 -28.89 30.53 -27.44
CA GLY A 294 -28.30 31.85 -27.20
C GLY A 294 -27.33 32.34 -28.27
N VAL A 295 -26.69 31.44 -29.03
CA VAL A 295 -25.69 31.81 -30.04
C VAL A 295 -26.10 31.32 -31.43
N ALA A 296 -26.32 30.02 -31.60
CA ALA A 296 -26.58 29.46 -32.93
C ALA A 296 -27.88 30.01 -33.53
N PHE A 297 -28.96 30.08 -32.74
CA PHE A 297 -30.25 30.57 -33.23
C PHE A 297 -30.21 32.04 -33.69
N PRO A 298 -29.73 33.02 -32.89
CA PRO A 298 -29.59 34.40 -33.36
C PRO A 298 -28.72 34.55 -34.60
N VAL A 299 -27.60 33.82 -34.69
CA VAL A 299 -26.69 33.85 -35.84
C VAL A 299 -27.37 33.32 -37.10
N VAL A 300 -28.10 32.21 -36.99
CA VAL A 300 -28.87 31.66 -38.13
C VAL A 300 -29.94 32.65 -38.58
N VAL A 301 -30.65 33.30 -37.66
CA VAL A 301 -31.64 34.34 -38.00
C VAL A 301 -31.00 35.53 -38.73
N MET A 302 -29.81 35.98 -38.29
CA MET A 302 -29.07 37.04 -38.98
C MET A 302 -28.66 36.63 -40.41
N ALA A 303 -28.32 35.37 -40.63
CA ALA A 303 -27.85 34.88 -41.93
C ALA A 303 -28.93 34.91 -43.04
N PHE A 304 -30.21 34.97 -42.68
CA PHE A 304 -31.33 35.02 -43.64
C PHE A 304 -31.75 36.44 -44.04
N GLU A 305 -30.92 37.46 -43.76
CA GLU A 305 -31.16 38.87 -44.16
C GLU A 305 -32.58 39.38 -43.82
N VAL A 306 -33.10 39.02 -42.64
CA VAL A 306 -34.48 39.37 -42.27
C VAL A 306 -34.58 40.87 -41.97
N THR A 307 -34.96 41.66 -42.98
CA THR A 307 -35.05 43.14 -42.91
C THR A 307 -36.11 43.66 -41.94
N SER A 308 -37.13 42.85 -41.62
CA SER A 308 -38.09 43.16 -40.57
C SER A 308 -38.52 41.91 -39.83
N LEU A 309 -38.16 41.83 -38.54
CA LEU A 309 -38.68 40.80 -37.65
C LEU A 309 -40.04 41.24 -37.12
N THR A 310 -41.06 40.39 -37.29
CA THR A 310 -42.37 40.60 -36.65
C THR A 310 -42.19 40.74 -35.13
N TRP A 311 -43.02 41.56 -34.50
CA TRP A 311 -42.95 41.79 -33.05
C TRP A 311 -42.97 40.48 -32.26
N GLY A 312 -43.77 39.50 -32.71
CA GLY A 312 -43.82 38.15 -32.13
C GLY A 312 -42.48 37.43 -32.16
N MET A 313 -41.75 37.43 -33.28
CA MET A 313 -40.42 36.82 -33.35
C MET A 313 -39.40 37.51 -32.44
N ARG A 314 -39.46 38.85 -32.30
CA ARG A 314 -38.60 39.58 -31.37
C ARG A 314 -38.86 39.16 -29.93
N ALA A 315 -40.13 39.09 -29.55
CA ALA A 315 -40.53 38.61 -28.23
C ALA A 315 -40.06 37.16 -28.01
N THR A 316 -40.18 36.28 -29.00
CA THR A 316 -39.71 34.89 -28.93
C THR A 316 -38.19 34.80 -28.70
N VAL A 317 -37.37 35.58 -29.41
CA VAL A 317 -35.91 35.62 -29.22
C VAL A 317 -35.57 36.04 -27.79
N VAL A 318 -36.19 37.12 -27.31
CA VAL A 318 -35.94 37.67 -25.97
C VAL A 318 -36.36 36.67 -24.89
N VAL A 319 -37.56 36.09 -25.01
CA VAL A 319 -38.06 35.07 -24.08
C VAL A 319 -37.18 33.83 -24.08
N ALA A 320 -36.74 33.37 -25.26
CA ALA A 320 -35.85 32.21 -25.38
C ALA A 320 -34.49 32.46 -24.71
N PHE A 321 -33.92 33.67 -24.85
CA PHE A 321 -32.70 34.07 -24.17
C PHE A 321 -32.88 34.11 -22.64
N PHE A 322 -33.93 34.76 -22.13
CA PHE A 322 -34.15 34.78 -20.68
C PHE A 322 -34.49 33.39 -20.12
N ALA A 323 -35.16 32.54 -20.89
CA ALA A 323 -35.41 31.15 -20.52
C ALA A 323 -34.12 30.34 -20.42
N SER A 324 -33.16 30.53 -21.34
CA SER A 324 -31.87 29.84 -21.28
C SER A 324 -31.00 30.32 -20.12
N VAL A 325 -31.01 31.63 -19.82
CA VAL A 325 -30.36 32.19 -18.62
C VAL A 325 -31.03 31.67 -17.34
N GLY A 326 -32.35 31.63 -17.28
CA GLY A 326 -33.11 31.09 -16.16
C GLY A 326 -32.80 29.61 -15.91
N LEU A 327 -32.69 28.82 -16.99
CA LEU A 327 -32.28 27.42 -16.93
C LEU A 327 -30.86 27.26 -16.36
N LEU A 328 -29.91 28.10 -16.80
CA LEU A 328 -28.55 28.09 -16.28
C LEU A 328 -28.51 28.44 -14.78
N LEU A 329 -29.20 29.51 -14.36
CA LEU A 329 -29.28 29.89 -12.95
C LEU A 329 -29.92 28.78 -12.10
N ARG A 330 -30.97 28.16 -12.62
CA ARG A 330 -31.62 27.01 -11.98
C ARG A 330 -30.66 25.83 -11.82
N PHE A 331 -29.85 25.54 -12.83
CA PHE A 331 -28.79 24.55 -12.79
C PHE A 331 -27.73 24.89 -11.73
N LEU A 332 -27.21 26.12 -11.72
CA LEU A 332 -26.21 26.55 -10.73
C LEU A 332 -26.75 26.43 -9.30
N PHE A 333 -28.01 26.80 -9.07
CA PHE A 333 -28.66 26.65 -7.77
C PHE A 333 -28.80 25.17 -7.37
N ALA A 334 -29.26 24.32 -8.31
CA ALA A 334 -29.36 22.88 -8.07
C ALA A 334 -27.99 22.27 -7.75
N TYR A 335 -26.95 22.64 -8.51
CA TYR A 335 -25.59 22.19 -8.30
C TYR A 335 -25.00 22.67 -6.97
N ALA A 336 -25.20 23.94 -6.60
CA ALA A 336 -24.79 24.46 -5.30
C ALA A 336 -25.49 23.74 -4.14
N SER A 337 -26.78 23.43 -4.28
CA SER A 337 -27.53 22.66 -3.28
C SER A 337 -27.04 21.21 -3.17
N PHE A 338 -26.65 20.60 -4.30
CA PHE A 338 -26.05 19.27 -4.35
C PHE A 338 -24.70 19.23 -3.62
N LEU A 339 -23.84 20.22 -3.88
CA LEU A 339 -22.56 20.35 -3.18
C LEU A 339 -22.76 20.57 -1.68
N ARG A 340 -23.72 21.41 -1.27
CA ARG A 340 -24.05 21.65 0.14
C ARG A 340 -24.55 20.40 0.86
N ALA A 341 -25.24 19.50 0.15
CA ALA A 341 -25.73 18.23 0.67
C ALA A 341 -24.67 17.10 0.67
N GLY A 342 -23.40 17.41 0.34
CA GLY A 342 -22.34 16.41 0.28
C GLY A 342 -22.57 15.34 -0.78
N GLY A 343 -23.27 15.67 -1.88
CA GLY A 343 -23.54 14.74 -2.98
C GLY A 343 -24.55 13.63 -2.68
N ARG A 344 -25.22 13.65 -1.52
CA ARG A 344 -26.18 12.59 -1.13
C ARG A 344 -27.48 12.59 -1.94
N ARG A 345 -27.88 13.74 -2.51
CA ARG A 345 -29.07 13.85 -3.35
C ARG A 345 -28.69 13.59 -4.80
N ARG A 346 -29.46 12.75 -5.50
CA ARG A 346 -29.24 12.55 -6.94
C ARG A 346 -29.64 13.81 -7.70
N LEU A 347 -28.79 14.24 -8.64
CA LEU A 347 -29.14 15.30 -9.58
C LEU A 347 -30.15 14.75 -10.60
N PRO A 348 -31.08 15.57 -11.11
CA PRO A 348 -31.95 15.17 -12.20
C PRO A 348 -31.09 14.77 -13.41
N ARG A 349 -31.45 13.65 -14.05
CA ARG A 349 -30.67 13.09 -15.17
C ARG A 349 -30.81 13.88 -16.46
N THR A 350 -31.82 14.75 -16.56
CA THR A 350 -32.16 15.49 -17.76
C THR A 350 -32.48 16.96 -17.45
N VAL A 351 -32.27 17.82 -18.46
CA VAL A 351 -32.61 19.26 -18.41
C VAL A 351 -34.10 19.48 -18.12
N LEU A 352 -34.98 18.60 -18.61
CA LEU A 352 -36.42 18.70 -18.33
C LEU A 352 -36.75 18.54 -16.84
N GLY A 353 -36.01 17.64 -16.16
CA GLY A 353 -36.15 17.42 -14.71
C GLY A 353 -35.69 18.61 -13.86
N LEU A 354 -34.88 19.53 -14.41
CA LEU A 354 -34.55 20.80 -13.73
C LEU A 354 -35.72 21.79 -13.74
N LEU A 355 -36.49 21.80 -14.83
CA LEU A 355 -37.63 22.70 -15.06
C LEU A 355 -38.87 22.22 -14.31
N TRP A 356 -39.11 20.91 -14.30
CA TRP A 356 -40.23 20.32 -13.59
C TRP A 356 -39.83 20.11 -12.13
N ARG A 357 -40.36 20.95 -11.25
CA ARG A 357 -40.29 20.73 -9.80
C ARG A 357 -40.99 19.41 -9.53
N GLU A 358 -40.23 18.34 -9.28
CA GLU A 358 -40.77 17.10 -8.75
C GLU A 358 -41.64 17.48 -7.55
N ARG A 359 -42.97 17.40 -7.72
CA ARG A 359 -43.90 17.50 -6.61
C ARG A 359 -43.44 16.40 -5.67
N HIS A 360 -42.91 16.79 -4.52
CA HIS A 360 -42.65 15.85 -3.45
C HIS A 360 -43.98 15.18 -3.18
N ASP A 361 -44.12 13.92 -3.57
CA ASP A 361 -45.24 13.10 -3.14
C ASP A 361 -45.14 13.02 -1.62
N PRO A 362 -46.06 13.67 -0.87
CA PRO A 362 -45.97 13.71 0.58
C PRO A 362 -46.49 12.42 1.23
N GLY A 363 -46.54 11.30 0.49
CA GLY A 363 -47.38 10.14 0.80
C GLY A 363 -46.69 8.79 0.93
N GLY A 364 -45.42 8.74 1.32
CA GLY A 364 -44.71 7.48 1.60
C GLY A 364 -44.17 7.44 3.03
N ALA A 365 -45.07 7.27 4.00
CA ALA A 365 -44.75 6.89 5.38
C ALA A 365 -45.16 5.44 5.61
#